data_AF-A0A133UN90-F1
#
_entry.id   AF-A0A133UN90-F1
#
_cell.length_a   1.000
_cell.length_b   1.000
_cell.length_c   1.000
_cell.angle_alpha   90.00
_cell.angle_beta   90.00
_cell.angle_gamma   90.00
#
_symmetry.space_group_name_H-M   'P 1'
#
loop_
_entity.id
_entity.type
_entity.pdbx_description
1 polymer ?
#
loop_
_entity_poly.entity_id
_entity_poly.type
_entity_poly.pdbx_seq_one_letter_code
_entity_poly.pdbx_strand_id
1 'polypeptide(L)' 'MKRKIVLTVEVDVDKVVSESEDREDAYRRLSDELKSKQDRIEREFKRQLRETMRDFRGTLDSSLEVE' A
#
# COMPACT_ATOMS: atom_id res chain seq x y z
N MET A 1 4.42 11.65 20.01
CA MET A 1 3.76 12.27 18.84
C MET A 1 3.54 11.18 17.79
N LYS A 2 2.32 10.94 17.31
CA LYS A 2 2.05 9.94 16.26
C LYS A 2 1.87 10.65 14.92
N ARG A 3 2.61 10.24 13.88
CA ARG A 3 2.41 10.73 12.50
C ARG A 3 1.41 9.81 11.79
N LYS A 4 0.43 10.38 11.11
CA LYS A 4 -0.56 9.63 10.32
C LYS A 4 -0.02 9.47 8.90
N ILE A 5 0.01 8.24 8.41
CA ILE A 5 0.31 7.93 7.02
C ILE A 5 -0.99 7.51 6.37
N VAL A 6 -1.32 8.12 5.24
CA VAL A 6 -2.53 7.83 4.45
C VAL A 6 -2.08 7.24 3.13
N LEU A 7 -2.57 6.05 2.81
CA LEU A 7 -2.32 5.36 1.54
C LEU A 7 -3.60 5.49 0.71
N THR A 8 -3.46 5.99 -0.51
CA THR A 8 -4.58 6.21 -1.43
C THR A 8 -4.52 5.18 -2.55
N VAL A 9 -5.69 4.70 -2.97
CA VAL A 9 -5.87 3.77 -4.09
C VAL A 9 -6.74 4.44 -5.15
N GLU A 10 -6.37 4.29 -6.41
CA GLU A 10 -7.17 4.74 -7.56
C GLU A 10 -7.68 3.54 -8.35
N VAL A 11 -8.94 3.63 -8.79
CA VAL A 11 -9.60 2.60 -9.62
C VAL A 11 -10.31 3.28 -10.80
N ASP A 12 -10.22 2.64 -11.95
CA ASP A 12 -10.92 3.05 -13.16
C ASP A 12 -12.33 2.47 -13.15
N VAL A 13 -13.31 3.31 -12.81
CA VAL A 13 -14.71 2.90 -12.70
C VAL A 13 -15.31 2.57 -14.07
N ASP A 14 -14.93 3.31 -15.12
CA ASP A 14 -15.45 3.08 -16.47
C ASP A 14 -15.03 1.72 -16.99
N LYS A 15 -13.77 1.35 -16.73
CA LYS A 15 -13.28 0.01 -17.02
C LYS A 15 -14.07 -1.06 -16.26
N VAL A 16 -14.25 -0.91 -14.95
CA VAL A 16 -14.99 -1.89 -14.13
C VAL A 16 -16.42 -2.07 -14.65
N VAL A 17 -17.11 -0.97 -14.97
CA VAL A 17 -18.47 -1.01 -15.50
C VAL A 17 -18.49 -1.69 -16.89
N SER A 18 -17.51 -1.40 -17.76
CA SER A 18 -17.46 -1.97 -19.10
C SER A 18 -17.22 -3.48 -19.13
N GLU A 19 -16.56 -4.03 -18.10
CA GLU A 19 -16.25 -5.45 -17.99
C GLU A 19 -17.32 -6.24 -17.21
N SER A 20 -18.36 -5.56 -16.70
CA SER A 20 -19.38 -6.16 -15.85
C SER A 20 -20.66 -6.55 -16.57
N GLU A 21 -21.21 -7.69 -16.14
CA GLU A 21 -22.44 -8.25 -16.72
C GLU A 21 -23.69 -7.54 -16.23
N ASP A 22 -23.67 -7.09 -14.98
CA ASP A 22 -24.75 -6.33 -14.34
C ASP A 22 -24.21 -5.45 -13.22
N ARG A 23 -25.14 -4.76 -12.53
CA ARG A 23 -24.82 -3.84 -11.44
C ARG A 23 -24.21 -4.56 -10.22
N GLU A 24 -24.65 -5.76 -9.90
CA GLU A 24 -24.13 -6.53 -8.77
C GLU A 24 -22.70 -7.00 -9.06
N ASP A 25 -22.45 -7.48 -10.27
CA ASP A 25 -21.11 -7.82 -10.73
C ASP A 25 -20.18 -6.61 -10.72
N ALA A 26 -20.64 -5.43 -11.15
CA ALA A 26 -19.84 -4.20 -11.13
C ALA A 26 -19.41 -3.80 -9.71
N TYR A 27 -20.30 -3.88 -8.72
CA TYR A 27 -19.93 -3.60 -7.34
C TYR A 27 -18.98 -4.65 -6.77
N ARG A 28 -19.19 -5.94 -7.09
CA ARG A 28 -18.30 -7.02 -6.66
C ARG A 28 -16.89 -6.81 -7.22
N ARG A 29 -16.76 -6.58 -8.53
CA ARG A 29 -15.48 -6.31 -9.18
C ARG A 29 -14.78 -5.07 -8.63
N LEU A 30 -15.52 -3.98 -8.43
CA LEU A 30 -14.98 -2.77 -7.82
C LEU A 30 -14.41 -3.05 -6.42
N SER A 31 -15.16 -3.77 -5.60
CA SER A 31 -14.73 -4.16 -4.25
C SER A 31 -13.48 -5.03 -4.28
N ASP A 32 -13.43 -6.02 -5.16
CA ASP A 32 -12.29 -6.93 -5.30
C ASP A 32 -11.04 -6.19 -5.80
N GLU A 33 -11.19 -5.28 -6.76
CA GLU A 33 -10.08 -4.48 -7.27
C GLU A 33 -9.54 -3.49 -6.22
N LEU A 34 -10.42 -2.81 -5.49
CA LEU A 34 -10.04 -1.92 -4.40
C LEU A 34 -9.26 -2.67 -3.32
N LYS A 35 -9.77 -3.84 -2.91
CA LYS A 35 -9.13 -4.67 -1.89
C LYS A 35 -7.76 -5.18 -2.34
N SER A 36 -7.68 -5.67 -3.58
CA SER A 36 -6.42 -6.14 -4.17
C SER A 36 -5.35 -5.03 -4.23
N LYS A 37 -5.73 -3.83 -4.70
CA LYS A 37 -4.83 -2.68 -4.73
C LYS A 37 -4.44 -2.20 -3.33
N GLN A 38 -5.37 -2.16 -2.39
CA GLN A 38 -5.09 -1.84 -0.99
C GLN A 38 -4.08 -2.81 -0.39
N ASP A 39 -4.31 -4.12 -0.51
CA ASP A 39 -3.43 -5.16 0.01
C ASP A 39 -2.02 -5.08 -0.58
N ARG A 40 -1.92 -4.77 -1.88
CA ARG A 40 -0.66 -4.57 -2.58
C ARG A 40 0.11 -3.37 -2.03
N ILE A 41 -0.54 -2.21 -1.95
CA ILE A 41 0.10 -0.97 -1.47
C ILE A 41 0.50 -1.11 0.00
N GLU A 42 -0.35 -1.73 0.84
CA GLU A 42 -0.03 -1.95 2.24
C GLU A 42 1.19 -2.86 2.42
N ARG A 43 1.28 -3.95 1.64
CA ARG A 43 2.44 -4.84 1.66
C ARG A 43 3.71 -4.12 1.22
N GLU A 44 3.64 -3.37 0.13
CA GLU A 44 4.79 -2.63 -0.41
C GLU A 44 5.28 -1.57 0.57
N PHE A 45 4.37 -0.78 1.12
CA PHE A 45 4.68 0.22 2.14
C PHE A 45 5.32 -0.41 3.38
N LYS A 46 4.75 -1.50 3.90
CA LYS A 46 5.32 -2.23 5.06
C LYS A 46 6.71 -2.78 4.76
N ARG A 47 6.94 -3.28 3.54
CA ARG A 47 8.26 -3.77 3.12
C ARG A 47 9.29 -2.65 3.12
N GLN A 48 8.99 -1.55 2.41
CA GLN A 48 9.88 -0.39 2.33
C GLN A 48 10.17 0.20 3.72
N LEU A 49 9.14 0.33 4.57
CA LEU A 49 9.32 0.83 5.94
C LEU A 49 10.27 -0.05 6.76
N ARG A 50 10.19 -1.37 6.62
CA ARG A 50 11.09 -2.31 7.31
C ARG A 50 12.53 -2.18 6.82
N GLU A 51 12.71 -2.06 5.50
CA GLU A 51 14.04 -1.85 4.90
C GLU A 51 14.64 -0.53 5.38
N THR A 52 13.91 0.58 5.27
CA THR A 52 14.36 1.90 5.76
C THR A 52 14.71 1.89 7.24
N MET A 53 13.91 1.22 8.08
CA MET A 53 14.21 1.10 9.52
C MET A 53 15.46 0.26 9.78
N ARG A 54 15.72 -0.78 8.98
CA ARG A 54 16.94 -1.58 9.07
C ARG A 54 18.16 -0.74 8.66
N ASP A 55 18.08 0.01 7.57
CA ASP A 55 19.17 0.87 7.09
C ASP A 55 19.46 2.00 8.09
N PHE A 56 18.41 2.62 8.64
CA PHE A 56 18.53 3.62 9.71
C PHE A 56 19.25 3.04 10.93
N ARG A 57 18.86 1.85 11.38
CA ARG A 57 19.52 1.18 12.51
C ARG A 57 20.99 0.88 12.21
N GLY A 58 21.29 0.34 11.03
CA GLY A 58 22.69 0.06 10.64
C GLY A 58 23.53 1.34 10.63
N THR A 59 23.00 2.43 10.08
CA THR A 59 23.67 3.73 10.08
C THR A 59 23.89 4.27 11.50
N LEU A 60 22.89 4.11 12.38
CA LEU A 60 22.98 4.53 13.77
C LEU A 60 24.04 3.72 14.52
N ASP A 61 24.02 2.39 14.42
CA ASP A 61 25.00 1.50 15.05
C ASP A 61 26.41 1.85 14.57
N SER A 62 26.63 2.00 13.25
CA SER A 62 27.92 2.42 12.70
C SER A 62 28.35 3.84 13.09
N SER A 63 27.43 4.75 13.42
CA SER A 63 27.79 6.10 13.88
C SER A 63 28.17 6.14 15.36
N LEU A 64 27.62 5.21 16.15
CA LEU A 64 27.86 5.09 17.59
C LEU A 64 29.09 4.24 17.93
N GLU A 65 29.53 3.36 17.03
CA GLU A 65 30.76 2.55 17.17
C GLU A 65 32.06 3.36 16.91
N VAL A 66 31.97 4.62 16.47
CA VAL A 66 33.12 5.51 16.21
C VAL A 66 33.40 6.45 17.39
N GLU A 67 32.77 6.23 18.55
CA GLU A 67 33.05 6.93 19.82
C GLU A 67 33.82 6.05 20.82
#